data_AF-A6HBR7-F1
#
_entry.id   AF-A6HBR7-F1
#
_cell.length_a   1.000
_cell.length_b   1.000
_cell.length_c   1.000
_cell.angle_alpha   90.00
_cell.angle_beta   90.00
_cell.angle_gamma   90.00
#
_symmetry.space_group_name_H-M   'P 1'
#
loop_
_entity.id
_entity.type
_entity.pdbx_description
1 polymer ?
#
loop_
_entity_poly.entity_id
_entity_poly.type
_entity_poly.pdbx_seq_one_letter_code
_entity_poly.pdbx_strand_id
1 'polypeptide(L)'
;MPSGKFAHVCSDFSHIGDEVEISCAKDGVKFSSSGELENGNIKVSQTCHVDEEKAVTLEMNEEVQLTFALRYLNLFTKVIPLSPTGTLSMSADVCTLVAEDKIVDIGHVN
;
A
#
# COMPACT_ATOMS: atom_id res chain seq x y z
N MET A 1 0.82 6.46 -3.04
CA MET A 1 -0.28 5.79 -3.80
C MET A 1 -1.63 6.26 -3.25
N PRO A 2 -2.72 6.35 -4.04
CA PRO A 2 -4.02 6.75 -3.51
C PRO A 2 -4.54 5.76 -2.46
N SER A 3 -5.00 6.28 -1.32
CA SER A 3 -5.43 5.46 -0.18
C SER A 3 -6.62 4.56 -0.53
N GLY A 4 -7.59 5.07 -1.30
CA GLY A 4 -8.73 4.28 -1.78
C GLY A 4 -8.35 3.11 -2.69
N LYS A 5 -7.31 3.28 -3.52
CA LYS A 5 -6.79 2.20 -4.38
C LYS A 5 -6.13 1.11 -3.53
N PHE A 6 -5.33 1.51 -2.54
CA PHE A 6 -4.72 0.56 -1.60
C PHE A 6 -5.76 -0.20 -0.79
N ALA A 7 -6.77 0.50 -0.26
CA ALA A 7 -7.86 -0.10 0.50
C ALA A 7 -8.64 -1.12 -0.31
N HIS A 8 -8.95 -0.81 -1.56
CA HIS A 8 -9.62 -1.73 -2.47
C HIS A 8 -8.77 -2.99 -2.70
N VAL A 9 -7.48 -2.82 -3.01
CA VAL A 9 -6.53 -3.94 -3.19
C VAL A 9 -6.49 -4.83 -1.94
N CYS A 10 -6.34 -4.26 -0.74
CA CYS A 10 -6.34 -5.04 0.50
C CYS A 10 -7.66 -5.78 0.73
N SER A 11 -8.81 -5.15 0.44
CA SER A 11 -10.12 -5.78 0.57
C SER A 11 -10.27 -6.96 -0.38
N ASP A 12 -9.89 -6.80 -1.65
CA ASP A 12 -9.98 -7.85 -2.67
C ASP A 12 -9.14 -9.07 -2.26
N PHE A 13 -7.91 -8.83 -1.80
CA PHE A 13 -7.04 -9.90 -1.34
C PHE A 13 -7.53 -10.59 -0.06
N SER A 14 -8.31 -9.90 0.78
CA SER A 14 -8.86 -10.49 2.00
C SER A 14 -9.94 -11.52 1.74
N HIS A 15 -10.50 -11.54 0.53
CA HIS A 15 -11.42 -12.60 0.09
C HIS A 15 -10.66 -13.84 -0.40
N ILE A 16 -9.38 -13.69 -0.75
CA ILE A 16 -8.51 -14.74 -1.29
C ILE A 16 -7.77 -15.45 -0.16
N GLY A 17 -7.15 -14.69 0.75
CA GLY A 17 -6.38 -15.25 1.86
C GLY A 17 -6.19 -14.25 3.02
N ASP A 18 -5.50 -14.71 4.06
CA ASP A 18 -5.24 -13.92 5.27
C ASP A 18 -3.97 -13.05 5.16
N GLU A 19 -3.11 -13.33 4.19
CA GLU A 19 -1.83 -12.66 3.98
C GLU A 19 -1.67 -12.16 2.54
N VAL A 20 -0.91 -11.07 2.38
CA VAL A 20 -0.51 -10.52 1.10
C VAL A 20 0.99 -10.31 1.08
N GLU A 21 1.62 -10.81 0.03
CA GLU A 21 3.00 -10.57 -0.32
C GLU A 21 3.09 -9.30 -1.16
N ILE A 22 3.92 -8.35 -0.70
CA ILE A 22 4.18 -7.11 -1.41
C ILE A 22 5.63 -7.15 -1.88
N SER A 23 5.84 -7.16 -3.20
CA SER A 23 7.16 -7.12 -3.84
C SER A 23 7.35 -5.76 -4.51
N CYS A 24 8.38 -5.03 -4.10
CA CYS A 24 8.79 -3.77 -4.70
C CYS A 24 9.95 -4.04 -5.67
N ALA A 25 9.74 -3.77 -6.96
CA ALA A 25 10.75 -3.94 -8.00
C ALA A 25 10.77 -2.74 -8.95
N LYS A 26 11.76 -2.69 -9.85
CA LYS A 26 11.97 -1.55 -10.77
C LYS A 26 10.75 -1.23 -11.64
N ASP A 27 9.95 -2.24 -11.97
CA ASP A 27 8.77 -2.10 -12.83
C ASP A 27 7.50 -1.71 -12.07
N GLY A 28 7.55 -1.68 -10.73
CA GLY A 28 6.41 -1.34 -9.89
C GLY A 28 6.30 -2.18 -8.62
N VAL A 29 5.20 -1.99 -7.91
CA VAL A 29 4.83 -2.78 -6.74
C VAL A 29 3.91 -3.92 -7.18
N LYS A 30 4.20 -5.14 -6.78
CA LYS A 30 3.35 -6.30 -6.98
C LYS A 30 2.75 -6.73 -5.64
N PHE A 31 1.46 -7.02 -5.65
CA PHE A 31 0.72 -7.62 -4.55
C PHE A 31 0.34 -9.04 -4.97
N SER A 32 0.70 -10.04 -4.17
CA SER A 32 0.33 -11.44 -4.36
C SER A 32 -0.41 -11.93 -3.12
N SER A 33 -1.46 -12.73 -3.30
CA SER A 33 -2.01 -13.53 -2.20
C SER A 33 -2.29 -14.94 -2.71
N SER A 34 -2.01 -15.92 -1.87
CA SER A 34 -2.25 -17.32 -2.17
C SER A 34 -3.25 -17.87 -1.15
N GLY A 35 -4.48 -18.08 -1.62
CA GLY A 35 -5.52 -18.77 -0.88
C GLY A 35 -5.55 -20.26 -1.19
N GLU A 36 -6.37 -20.99 -0.43
CA GLU A 36 -6.53 -22.45 -0.59
C GLU A 36 -7.26 -22.82 -1.90
N LEU A 37 -8.13 -21.92 -2.39
CA LEU A 37 -8.97 -22.12 -3.58
C LEU A 37 -8.58 -21.21 -4.76
N GLU A 38 -7.98 -20.06 -4.48
CA GLU A 38 -7.70 -19.03 -5.48
C GLU A 38 -6.37 -18.32 -5.18
N ASN A 39 -5.65 -17.90 -6.22
CA ASN A 39 -4.46 -17.06 -6.10
C ASN A 39 -4.72 -15.73 -6.81
N GLY A 40 -4.45 -14.62 -6.11
CA GLY A 40 -4.56 -13.29 -6.67
C GLY A 40 -3.19 -12.69 -6.95
N ASN A 41 -3.06 -11.93 -8.04
CA ASN A 41 -1.92 -11.04 -8.23
C ASN A 41 -2.35 -9.71 -8.85
N ILE A 42 -1.82 -8.61 -8.33
CA ILE A 42 -2.05 -7.25 -8.84
C ILE A 42 -0.69 -6.56 -8.95
N LYS A 43 -0.38 -6.03 -10.12
CA LYS A 43 0.80 -5.19 -10.33
C LYS A 43 0.39 -3.73 -10.48
N VAL A 44 1.00 -2.86 -9.68
CA VAL A 44 0.82 -1.42 -9.71
C VAL A 44 2.12 -0.78 -10.16
N SER A 45 2.12 -0.30 -11.40
CA SER A 45 3.25 0.45 -11.95
C SER A 45 3.17 1.93 -11.57
N GLN A 46 4.35 2.56 -11.53
CA GLN A 46 4.47 4.00 -11.33
C GLN A 46 3.68 4.77 -12.40
N THR A 47 3.02 5.84 -12.00
CA THR A 47 2.19 6.67 -12.89
C THR A 47 2.66 8.11 -12.82
N CYS A 48 3.39 8.54 -13.84
CA CYS A 48 4.08 9.83 -13.87
C CYS A 48 3.27 10.97 -14.53
N HIS A 49 2.12 10.64 -15.15
CA HIS A 49 1.39 11.54 -16.05
C HIS A 49 -0.09 11.75 -15.67
N VAL A 50 -0.44 11.41 -14.43
CA VAL A 50 -1.80 11.50 -13.87
C VAL A 50 -1.78 12.58 -12.78
N ASP A 51 -2.91 13.25 -12.51
CA ASP A 51 -3.05 14.22 -11.42
C ASP A 51 -2.35 13.74 -10.13
N GLU A 52 -1.64 14.62 -9.41
CA GLU A 52 -0.80 14.28 -8.25
C GLU A 52 -1.55 13.47 -7.17
N GLU A 53 -2.85 13.72 -7.02
CA GLU A 53 -3.77 13.04 -6.11
C GLU A 53 -4.08 11.58 -6.50
N LYS A 54 -3.84 11.20 -7.75
CA LYS A 54 -4.02 9.83 -8.29
C LYS A 54 -2.71 9.14 -8.62
N ALA A 55 -1.60 9.87 -8.56
CA ALA A 55 -0.29 9.36 -8.93
C ALA A 55 0.19 8.27 -7.97
N VAL A 56 0.84 7.25 -8.54
CA VAL A 56 1.61 6.26 -7.79
C VAL A 56 3.08 6.54 -8.02
N THR A 57 3.74 7.05 -6.98
CA THR A 57 5.19 7.23 -6.93
C THR A 57 5.82 6.00 -6.30
N LEU A 58 7.01 5.64 -6.79
CA LEU A 58 7.81 4.53 -6.29
C LEU A 58 9.24 5.03 -6.16
N GLU A 59 9.74 5.07 -4.93
CA GLU A 59 11.15 5.31 -4.63
C GLU A 59 11.73 4.00 -4.09
N MET A 60 12.74 3.49 -4.77
CA MET A 60 13.29 2.16 -4.51
C MET A 60 14.81 2.24 -4.56
N ASN A 61 15.44 1.86 -3.44
CA ASN A 61 16.89 1.68 -3.38
C ASN A 61 17.30 0.24 -3.72
N GLU A 62 16.56 -0.75 -3.18
CA GLU A 62 16.80 -2.18 -3.35
C GLU A 62 15.49 -2.95 -3.53
N GLU A 63 15.56 -4.15 -4.12
CA GLU A 63 14.39 -5.03 -4.27
C GLU A 63 14.01 -5.61 -2.92
N VAL A 64 12.75 -5.44 -2.53
CA VAL A 64 12.23 -5.91 -1.25
C VAL A 64 10.93 -6.67 -1.45
N GLN A 65 10.78 -7.78 -0.76
CA GLN A 65 9.60 -8.62 -0.79
C GLN A 65 9.24 -9.04 0.63
N LEU A 66 8.04 -8.66 1.07
CA LEU A 66 7.59 -8.87 2.43
C LEU A 66 6.13 -9.30 2.46
N THR A 67 5.81 -10.20 3.38
CA THR A 67 4.47 -10.74 3.56
C THR A 67 3.82 -10.11 4.79
N PHE A 68 2.60 -9.62 4.62
CA PHE A 68 1.83 -8.94 5.64
C PHE A 68 0.49 -9.63 5.84
N ALA A 69 0.05 -9.76 7.10
CA ALA A 69 -1.31 -10.18 7.36
C ALA A 69 -2.29 -9.05 6.97
N LEU A 70 -3.23 -9.37 6.08
CA LEU A 70 -4.24 -8.45 5.55
C LEU A 70 -5.13 -7.87 6.65
N ARG A 71 -5.26 -8.57 7.79
CA ARG A 71 -5.96 -8.06 8.97
C ARG A 71 -5.38 -6.73 9.46
N TYR A 72 -4.06 -6.56 9.47
CA TYR A 72 -3.43 -5.31 9.90
C TYR A 72 -3.56 -4.22 8.83
N LEU A 73 -3.41 -4.59 7.56
CA LEU A 73 -3.58 -3.65 6.43
C LEU A 73 -5.01 -3.11 6.36
N ASN A 74 -6.02 -3.97 6.55
CA ASN A 74 -7.42 -3.56 6.60
C ASN A 74 -7.76 -2.72 7.82
N LEU A 75 -7.10 -2.97 8.95
CA LEU A 75 -7.25 -2.11 10.12
C LEU A 75 -6.73 -0.71 9.76
N PHE A 76 -5.56 -0.64 9.14
CA PHE A 76 -4.94 0.61 8.68
C PHE A 76 -5.81 1.37 7.67
N THR A 77 -6.35 0.70 6.65
CA THR A 77 -7.21 1.34 5.64
C THR A 77 -8.53 1.86 6.21
N LYS A 78 -9.05 1.25 7.28
CA LYS A 78 -10.21 1.76 8.03
C LYS A 78 -9.91 3.01 8.87
N VAL A 79 -8.65 3.23 9.26
CA VAL A 79 -8.22 4.43 10.01
C VAL A 79 -7.76 5.57 9.09
N ILE A 80 -7.75 5.38 7.76
CA ILE A 80 -7.41 6.42 6.77
C ILE A 80 -8.68 6.93 6.05
N PRO A 81 -9.65 7.55 6.73
CA PRO A 81 -10.57 8.46 6.06
C PRO A 81 -9.99 9.89 5.92
N LEU A 82 -8.79 10.16 6.47
CA LEU A 82 -8.24 11.52 6.59
C LEU A 82 -7.25 11.91 5.49
N SER A 83 -6.59 10.95 4.82
CA SER A 83 -5.51 11.26 3.88
C SER A 83 -5.80 10.75 2.45
N PRO A 84 -5.64 11.60 1.41
CA PRO A 84 -5.88 11.21 0.03
C PRO A 84 -4.83 10.21 -0.50
N THR A 85 -3.65 10.17 0.10
CA THR A 85 -2.51 9.34 -0.29
C THR A 85 -1.92 8.59 0.89
N GLY A 86 -1.47 7.37 0.67
CA GLY A 86 -0.69 6.58 1.63
C GLY A 86 0.70 6.27 1.09
N THR A 87 1.67 6.21 2.00
CA THR A 87 3.08 5.91 1.73
C THR A 87 3.50 4.67 2.50
N LEU A 88 3.91 3.66 1.73
CA LEU A 88 4.37 2.39 2.26
C LEU A 88 5.90 2.36 2.19
N SER A 89 6.56 2.35 3.35
CA SER A 89 8.00 2.24 3.45
C SER A 89 8.37 0.83 3.90
N MET A 90 9.15 0.14 3.06
CA MET A 90 9.56 -1.24 3.28
C MET A 90 11.09 -1.34 3.32
N SER A 91 11.62 -2.00 4.33
CA SER A 91 13.03 -2.34 4.47
C SER A 91 13.16 -3.76 4.99
N ALA A 92 14.29 -4.43 4.70
CA ALA A 92 14.49 -5.85 5.01
C ALA A 92 14.29 -6.19 6.51
N ASP A 93 14.64 -5.25 7.40
CA ASP A 93 14.54 -5.42 8.85
C ASP A 93 13.32 -4.72 9.48
N VAL A 94 12.72 -3.75 8.78
CA VAL A 94 11.64 -2.89 9.32
C VAL A 94 10.67 -2.51 8.22
N CYS A 95 9.37 -2.62 8.50
CA CYS A 95 8.32 -2.05 7.67
C CYS A 95 7.48 -1.06 8.42
N THR A 96 7.32 0.11 7.81
CA THR A 96 6.52 1.20 8.38
C THR A 96 5.50 1.63 7.35
N LEU A 97 4.23 1.50 7.72
CA LEU A 97 3.09 2.02 6.97
C LEU A 97 2.82 3.44 7.46
N VAL A 98 2.97 4.43 6.59
CA VAL A 98 2.74 5.84 6.93
C VAL A 98 1.60 6.38 6.07
N ALA A 99 0.52 6.81 6.70
CA ALA A 99 -0.48 7.61 6.01
C ALA A 99 0.06 9.04 5.96
N GLU A 100 0.54 9.48 4.79
CA GLU A 100 0.94 10.87 4.61
C GLU A 100 -0.32 11.72 4.50
N ASP A 101 -0.66 12.35 5.62
CA ASP A 101 -1.57 13.47 5.61
C ASP A 101 -0.82 14.67 5.03
N LYS A 102 -1.25 15.18 3.87
CA LYS A 102 -1.03 16.60 3.59
C LYS A 102 -1.87 17.33 4.63
N ILE A 103 -1.32 17.51 5.83
CA ILE A 103 -1.84 18.44 6.81
C ILE A 103 -1.78 19.78 6.09
N VAL A 104 -2.91 20.20 5.51
CA VAL A 104 -3.17 21.62 5.32
C VAL A 104 -3.02 22.19 6.72
N ASP A 105 -2.14 23.17 6.87
CA ASP A 105 -1.76 23.82 8.12
C ASP A 105 -2.97 24.03 9.07
N ILE A 106 -3.20 23.08 9.98
CA ILE A 106 -4.07 23.29 11.14
C ILE A 106 -3.38 22.68 12.35
N GLY A 107 -2.44 23.44 12.91
CA GLY A 107 -2.06 23.43 14.32
C GLY A 107 -1.65 22.08 14.95
N HIS A 108 -0.36 21.94 15.23
CA HIS A 108 0.11 20.97 16.23
C HIS A 108 -0.56 21.26 17.59
N VAL A 109 -1.15 20.26 18.23
CA VAL A 109 -1.45 20.30 19.67
C VAL A 109 -0.29 19.66 20.42
N ASN A 110 0.29 20.46 21.31
CA ASN A 110 1.37 20.15 22.24
C ASN A 110 0.82 19.46 23.50
#